data_AF-A0A963H8M1-F1
#
_entry.id   AF-A0A963H8M1-F1
#
_cell.length_a   1.000
_cell.length_b   1.000
_cell.length_c   1.000
_cell.angle_alpha   90.00
_cell.angle_beta   90.00
_cell.angle_gamma   90.00
#
_symmetry.space_group_name_H-M   'P 1'
#
loop_
_entity.id
_entity.type
_entity.pdbx_description
1 polymer ?
#
loop_
_entity_poly.entity_id
_entity_poly.type
_entity_poly.pdbx_seq_one_letter_code
_entity_poly.pdbx_strand_id
1 'polypeptide(L)'
;MKADSKSKKSLGEYYSALQLRTDRWSALKIASEQLAESQSERKRTYAENKVVELLDALRPIELYWAFPGHDTFGRLGELVVTGRFDVLAGAVRNICRSLLSNSYRQNPHHHDVDELFEGSPDDDSNEQRGKDLLYFEVLIVDSLSAMQEANLRRTLGAMRRPEDPFVYELVFVPSLTDALIAVMFNHNLQAVVVRNGLKRESEQTLELLHRYLSRLDEEALDAIEPKEYGPELCRSIAKLRPELDVYLFTDQSVEEIAGTRLGNCQRVFYNQEDHLDLHLNILRGVAKRFEAPFFNALTEYARKPTGVFHAMPISRGKSITCSHWIKDMGDFYGMNIFL
;
A
#
# COMPACT_ATOMS: atom_id res chain seq x y z
N MET A 1 -34.03 -27.56 -13.13
CA MET A 1 -33.58 -26.17 -12.86
C MET A 1 -33.44 -25.98 -11.35
N LYS A 2 -32.24 -26.17 -10.80
CA LYS A 2 -31.91 -25.73 -9.45
C LYS A 2 -30.92 -24.59 -9.60
N ALA A 3 -31.36 -23.40 -9.23
CA ALA A 3 -30.53 -22.21 -9.19
C ALA A 3 -29.52 -22.38 -8.05
N ASP A 4 -28.25 -22.43 -8.42
CA ASP A 4 -27.12 -22.49 -7.51
C ASP A 4 -26.94 -21.10 -6.89
N SER A 5 -27.22 -20.99 -5.59
CA SER A 5 -27.08 -19.74 -4.84
C SER A 5 -25.61 -19.46 -4.57
N LYS A 6 -24.94 -18.84 -5.54
CA LYS A 6 -23.61 -18.22 -5.37
C LYS A 6 -23.67 -17.21 -4.22
N SER A 7 -23.24 -17.66 -3.06
CA SER A 7 -23.11 -16.90 -1.83
C SER A 7 -22.01 -15.84 -1.96
N LYS A 8 -22.42 -14.56 -2.00
CA LYS A 8 -21.58 -13.36 -1.80
C LYS A 8 -20.73 -13.46 -0.51
N LYS A 9 -19.52 -14.02 -0.58
CA LYS A 9 -18.61 -14.19 0.57
C LYS A 9 -17.17 -13.77 0.26
N SER A 10 -16.96 -12.60 -0.36
CA SER A 10 -15.60 -12.10 -0.62
C SER A 10 -15.10 -11.14 0.46
N LEU A 11 -15.93 -10.24 1.00
CA LEU A 11 -15.46 -9.16 1.88
C LEU A 11 -15.00 -9.59 3.29
N GLY A 12 -15.65 -10.56 3.93
CA GLY A 12 -15.35 -10.92 5.33
C GLY A 12 -13.98 -11.56 5.54
N GLU A 13 -13.40 -12.16 4.50
CA GLU A 13 -12.10 -12.84 4.57
C GLU A 13 -10.93 -11.87 4.30
N TYR A 14 -11.12 -10.80 3.52
CA TYR A 14 -10.13 -9.72 3.33
C TYR A 14 -9.88 -8.92 4.61
N TYR A 15 -10.93 -8.68 5.40
CA TYR A 15 -10.80 -8.08 6.72
C TYR A 15 -9.91 -8.92 7.65
N SER A 16 -9.85 -10.25 7.46
CA SER A 16 -9.06 -11.13 8.31
C SER A 16 -7.56 -10.87 8.21
N ALA A 17 -7.01 -10.54 7.04
CA ALA A 17 -5.56 -10.40 6.86
C ALA A 17 -5.03 -9.05 7.40
N LEU A 18 -5.73 -7.94 7.09
CA LEU A 18 -5.40 -6.63 7.64
C LEU A 18 -5.61 -6.59 9.16
N GLN A 19 -6.71 -7.18 9.64
CA GLN A 19 -6.97 -7.32 11.06
C GLN A 19 -5.88 -8.17 11.72
N LEU A 20 -5.52 -9.30 11.12
CA LEU A 20 -4.43 -10.15 11.63
C LEU A 20 -3.12 -9.36 11.71
N ARG A 21 -2.75 -8.60 10.69
CA ARG A 21 -1.54 -7.74 10.73
C ARG A 21 -1.61 -6.75 11.88
N THR A 22 -2.73 -6.05 12.03
CA THR A 22 -2.94 -5.04 13.10
C THR A 22 -2.89 -5.66 14.48
N ASP A 23 -3.54 -6.81 14.67
CA ASP A 23 -3.57 -7.54 15.94
C ASP A 23 -2.18 -8.05 16.32
N ARG A 24 -1.41 -8.54 15.35
CA ARG A 24 -0.06 -9.04 15.57
C ARG A 24 0.92 -7.92 15.93
N TRP A 25 0.85 -6.78 15.24
CA TRP A 25 1.60 -5.58 15.62
C TRP A 25 1.23 -5.08 17.02
N SER A 26 -0.06 -5.07 17.35
CA SER A 26 -0.55 -4.68 18.68
C SER A 26 -0.05 -5.65 19.78
N ALA A 27 -0.07 -6.95 19.51
CA ALA A 27 0.47 -7.96 20.41
C ALA A 27 2.00 -7.83 20.56
N LEU A 28 2.71 -7.54 19.47
CA LEU A 28 4.16 -7.33 19.49
C LEU A 28 4.52 -6.10 20.33
N LYS A 29 3.77 -5.01 20.20
CA LYS A 29 3.92 -3.82 21.05
C LYS A 29 3.82 -4.19 22.53
N ILE A 30 2.73 -4.84 22.93
CA ILE A 30 2.51 -5.24 24.33
C ILE A 30 3.64 -6.15 24.82
N ALA A 31 4.04 -7.15 24.03
CA ALA A 31 5.12 -8.06 24.40
C ALA A 31 6.48 -7.35 24.52
N SER A 32 6.78 -6.40 23.63
CA SER A 32 8.02 -5.62 23.66
C SER A 32 8.09 -4.67 24.87
N GLU A 33 6.97 -4.05 25.26
CA GLU A 33 6.88 -3.20 26.45
C GLU A 33 7.04 -4.04 27.73
N GLN A 34 6.38 -5.20 27.80
CA GLN A 34 6.57 -6.16 28.89
C GLN A 34 8.00 -6.65 29.00
N LEU A 35 8.69 -6.86 27.87
CA LEU A 35 10.08 -7.29 27.85
C LEU A 35 11.01 -6.21 28.41
N ALA A 36 10.80 -4.94 28.05
CA ALA A 36 11.57 -3.81 28.56
C ALA A 36 11.34 -3.56 30.06
N GLU A 37 10.11 -3.72 30.56
CA GLU A 37 9.76 -3.47 31.97
C GLU A 37 10.05 -4.67 32.91
N SER A 38 10.41 -5.83 32.36
CA SER A 38 10.58 -7.06 33.14
C SER A 38 11.82 -7.04 34.04
N GLN A 39 11.61 -6.96 35.35
CA GLN A 39 12.67 -7.05 36.37
C GLN A 39 13.02 -8.50 36.77
N SER A 40 12.16 -9.48 36.45
CA SER A 40 12.37 -10.89 36.79
C SER A 40 12.85 -11.66 35.56
N GLU A 41 13.93 -12.43 35.72
CA GLU A 41 14.53 -13.26 34.66
C GLU A 41 13.52 -14.18 33.99
N ARG A 42 12.67 -14.87 34.78
CA ARG A 42 11.62 -15.77 34.24
C ARG A 42 10.58 -15.04 33.38
N LYS A 43 10.20 -13.81 33.74
CA LYS A 43 9.25 -13.01 32.95
C LYS A 43 9.91 -12.48 31.68
N ARG A 44 11.17 -12.08 31.78
CA ARG A 44 11.98 -11.62 30.64
C ARG A 44 12.10 -12.71 29.58
N THR A 45 12.51 -13.92 29.95
CA THR A 45 12.63 -15.05 28.99
C THR A 45 11.30 -15.39 28.33
N TYR A 46 10.19 -15.34 29.08
CA TYR A 46 8.86 -15.57 28.52
C TYR A 46 8.47 -14.50 27.50
N ALA A 47 8.67 -13.23 27.83
CA ALA A 47 8.37 -12.11 26.94
C ALA A 47 9.26 -12.13 25.69
N GLU A 48 10.54 -12.46 25.84
CA GLU A 48 11.50 -12.57 24.74
C GLU A 48 11.08 -13.67 23.75
N ASN A 49 10.78 -14.87 24.25
CA ASN A 49 10.23 -15.96 23.41
C ASN A 49 8.94 -15.53 22.70
N LYS A 50 8.08 -14.77 23.38
CA LYS A 50 6.83 -14.29 22.78
C LYS A 50 7.08 -13.26 21.68
N VAL A 51 8.06 -12.37 21.86
CA VAL A 51 8.48 -11.40 20.83
C VAL A 51 9.01 -12.13 19.60
N VAL A 52 9.89 -13.12 19.78
CA VAL A 52 10.42 -13.94 18.67
C VAL A 52 9.30 -14.65 17.92
N GLU A 53 8.38 -15.32 18.63
CA GLU A 53 7.21 -15.97 18.03
C GLU A 53 6.36 -14.98 17.21
N LEU A 54 6.14 -13.78 17.73
CA LEU A 54 5.35 -12.75 17.05
C LEU A 54 6.07 -12.16 15.83
N LEU A 55 7.38 -11.96 15.90
CA LEU A 55 8.19 -11.51 14.76
C LEU A 55 8.20 -12.57 13.64
N ASP A 56 8.36 -13.84 13.98
CA ASP A 56 8.32 -14.91 12.98
C ASP A 56 6.94 -15.07 12.35
N ALA A 57 5.87 -14.88 13.13
CA ALA A 57 4.50 -14.86 12.60
C ALA A 57 4.21 -13.62 11.73
N LEU A 58 4.82 -12.47 12.02
CA LEU A 58 4.65 -11.22 11.27
C LEU A 58 5.48 -11.19 9.98
N ARG A 59 6.67 -11.77 9.97
CA ARG A 59 7.61 -11.74 8.85
C ARG A 59 6.99 -12.06 7.48
N PRO A 60 6.27 -13.19 7.30
CA PRO A 60 5.71 -13.55 6.01
C PRO A 60 4.48 -12.70 5.64
N ILE A 61 3.88 -11.98 6.60
CA ILE A 61 2.84 -10.99 6.35
C ILE A 61 3.53 -9.73 5.84
N GLU A 62 4.48 -9.18 6.58
CA GLU A 62 5.07 -7.86 6.33
C GLU A 62 5.73 -7.70 4.94
N LEU A 63 6.09 -8.82 4.27
CA LEU A 63 6.54 -8.84 2.87
C LEU A 63 5.60 -8.10 1.90
N TYR A 64 4.29 -8.10 2.17
CA TYR A 64 3.29 -7.58 1.24
C TYR A 64 2.92 -6.10 1.46
N TRP A 65 3.62 -5.39 2.34
CA TRP A 65 3.37 -3.99 2.67
C TRP A 65 4.63 -3.14 2.54
N ALA A 66 4.49 -1.91 2.05
CA ALA A 66 5.65 -1.02 1.91
C ALA A 66 6.14 -0.48 3.27
N PHE A 67 5.23 -0.17 4.19
CA PHE A 67 5.53 0.38 5.52
C PHE A 67 5.15 -0.60 6.63
N PRO A 68 6.02 -0.83 7.65
CA PRO A 68 7.38 -0.29 7.82
C PRO A 68 8.43 -0.80 6.82
N GLY A 69 8.13 -1.89 6.11
CA GLY A 69 9.00 -2.45 5.08
C GLY A 69 10.02 -3.46 5.62
N HIS A 70 10.61 -4.21 4.69
CA HIS A 70 11.47 -5.36 4.99
C HIS A 70 12.73 -4.99 5.80
N ASP A 71 13.42 -3.91 5.43
CA ASP A 71 14.67 -3.50 6.08
C ASP A 71 14.44 -3.09 7.54
N THR A 72 13.42 -2.26 7.77
CA THR A 72 12.98 -1.85 9.10
C THR A 72 12.61 -3.06 9.96
N PHE A 73 11.86 -4.00 9.38
CA PHE A 73 11.48 -5.23 10.07
C PHE A 73 12.68 -6.11 10.41
N GLY A 74 13.66 -6.21 9.51
CA GLY A 74 14.94 -6.90 9.73
C GLY A 74 15.70 -6.33 10.93
N ARG A 75 15.80 -4.98 11.03
CA ARG A 75 16.44 -4.32 12.18
C ARG A 75 15.75 -4.61 13.52
N LEU A 76 14.42 -4.79 13.53
CA LEU A 76 13.72 -5.22 14.76
C LEU A 76 14.20 -6.59 15.22
N GLY A 77 14.43 -7.52 14.29
CA GLY A 77 15.03 -8.82 14.59
C GLY A 77 16.45 -8.71 15.16
N GLU A 78 17.29 -7.83 14.61
CA GLU A 78 18.65 -7.57 15.11
C GLU A 78 18.64 -6.98 16.53
N LEU A 79 17.68 -6.11 16.87
CA LEU A 79 17.54 -5.57 18.23
C LEU A 79 17.20 -6.65 19.27
N VAL A 80 16.43 -7.67 18.87
CA VAL A 80 16.15 -8.81 19.74
C VAL A 80 17.44 -9.60 19.99
N VAL A 81 18.19 -9.92 18.94
CA VAL A 81 19.46 -10.68 19.05
C VAL A 81 20.52 -9.92 19.86
N THR A 82 20.61 -8.60 19.69
CA THR A 82 21.57 -7.76 20.41
C THR A 82 21.12 -7.39 21.83
N GLY A 83 19.91 -7.77 22.24
CA GLY A 83 19.37 -7.53 23.58
C GLY A 83 18.99 -6.08 23.88
N ARG A 84 18.83 -5.25 22.85
CA ARG A 84 18.48 -3.81 22.97
C ARG A 84 16.96 -3.62 23.08
N PHE A 85 16.37 -4.17 24.14
CA PHE A 85 14.91 -4.26 24.31
C PHE A 85 14.19 -2.91 24.47
N ASP A 86 14.82 -1.92 25.09
CA ASP A 86 14.23 -0.58 25.25
C ASP A 86 14.02 0.11 23.90
N VAL A 87 15.02 -0.01 23.01
CA VAL A 87 14.98 0.54 21.65
C VAL A 87 13.93 -0.20 20.82
N LEU A 88 13.86 -1.52 20.96
CA LEU A 88 12.84 -2.35 20.29
C LEU A 88 11.42 -1.89 20.68
N ALA A 89 11.15 -1.73 21.98
CA ALA A 89 9.84 -1.29 22.46
C ALA A 89 9.49 0.12 21.96
N GLY A 90 10.47 1.04 21.91
CA GLY A 90 10.30 2.36 21.31
C GLY A 90 9.94 2.31 19.83
N ALA A 91 10.72 1.57 19.03
CA ALA A 91 10.50 1.45 17.59
C ALA A 91 9.15 0.80 17.26
N VAL A 92 8.79 -0.32 17.91
CA VAL A 92 7.50 -0.98 17.71
C VAL A 92 6.34 -0.05 18.09
N ARG A 93 6.46 0.71 19.19
CA ARG A 93 5.44 1.69 19.59
C ARG A 93 5.24 2.78 18.53
N ASN A 94 6.32 3.30 17.96
CA ASN A 94 6.28 4.32 16.92
C ASN A 94 5.62 3.77 15.64
N ILE A 95 6.03 2.58 15.19
CA ILE A 95 5.43 1.90 14.05
C ILE A 95 3.92 1.69 14.26
N CYS A 96 3.51 1.16 15.41
CA CYS A 96 2.09 0.99 15.73
C CYS A 96 1.32 2.32 15.71
N ARG A 97 1.90 3.40 16.22
CA ARG A 97 1.29 4.73 16.20
C ARG A 97 1.08 5.21 14.76
N SER A 98 2.11 5.12 13.92
CA SER A 98 2.05 5.51 12.51
C SER A 98 1.05 4.66 11.72
N LEU A 99 0.97 3.36 11.99
CA LEU A 99 -0.03 2.47 11.37
C LEU A 99 -1.46 2.87 11.73
N LEU A 100 -1.72 3.26 12.99
CA LEU A 100 -3.04 3.68 13.46
C LEU A 100 -3.44 5.08 12.95
N SER A 101 -2.50 6.02 12.92
CA SER A 101 -2.75 7.40 12.46
C SER A 101 -2.69 7.55 10.94
N ASN A 102 -2.14 6.56 10.23
CA ASN A 102 -1.74 6.65 8.82
C ASN A 102 -0.74 7.78 8.53
N SER A 103 0.05 8.24 9.52
CA SER A 103 1.00 9.34 9.32
C SER A 103 2.11 8.99 8.32
N TYR A 104 2.47 7.70 8.19
CA TYR A 104 3.44 7.21 7.19
C TYR A 104 3.07 7.59 5.74
N ARG A 105 1.79 7.86 5.47
CA ARG A 105 1.31 8.26 4.14
C ARG A 105 1.68 9.70 3.77
N GLN A 106 1.88 10.55 4.76
CA GLN A 106 2.07 11.99 4.58
C GLN A 106 3.54 12.38 4.44
N ASN A 107 4.45 11.58 5.00
CA ASN A 107 5.88 11.84 4.94
C ASN A 107 6.60 10.74 4.12
N PRO A 108 7.16 11.08 2.94
CA PRO A 108 7.94 10.15 2.14
C PRO A 108 9.20 9.64 2.87
N HIS A 109 9.65 10.34 3.90
CA HIS A 109 10.82 9.99 4.71
C HIS A 109 10.51 9.06 5.90
N HIS A 110 9.24 8.70 6.15
CA HIS A 110 8.90 7.83 7.30
C HIS A 110 9.44 6.39 7.22
N HIS A 111 10.02 6.01 6.09
CA HIS A 111 10.76 4.74 5.93
C HIS A 111 12.23 4.86 6.35
N ASP A 112 12.70 6.06 6.71
CA ASP A 112 14.05 6.23 7.21
C ASP A 112 14.11 5.59 8.59
N VAL A 113 14.89 4.52 8.65
CA VAL A 113 14.92 3.61 9.79
C VAL A 113 15.47 4.31 11.02
N ASP A 114 16.20 5.41 10.84
CA ASP A 114 16.77 6.18 11.95
C ASP A 114 15.69 7.07 12.61
N GLU A 115 14.74 7.66 11.85
CA GLU A 115 13.62 8.43 12.42
C GLU A 115 12.68 7.58 13.30
N LEU A 116 12.46 6.32 12.90
CA LEU A 116 11.58 5.40 13.65
C LEU A 116 12.18 4.95 14.98
N PHE A 117 13.52 4.93 15.10
CA PHE A 117 14.26 4.36 16.23
C PHE A 117 14.85 5.44 17.15
N GLU A 118 15.21 6.61 16.62
CA GLU A 118 15.70 7.76 17.41
C GLU A 118 14.56 8.60 17.97
N GLY A 119 13.34 8.42 17.44
CA GLY A 119 12.17 9.21 17.79
C GLY A 119 12.17 10.54 17.05
N SER A 120 11.04 10.87 16.41
CA SER A 120 10.89 12.20 15.82
C SER A 120 11.12 13.25 16.91
N PRO A 121 11.99 14.27 16.70
CA PRO A 121 11.93 15.47 17.52
C PRO A 121 10.47 15.96 17.47
N ASP A 122 9.94 16.33 18.64
CA ASP A 122 8.52 16.62 18.87
C ASP A 122 7.83 17.23 17.65
N ASP A 123 6.87 16.48 17.10
CA ASP A 123 6.01 16.87 15.98
C ASP A 123 4.93 17.89 16.43
N ASP A 124 5.35 18.86 17.27
CA ASP A 124 4.55 19.99 17.72
C ASP A 124 4.47 21.10 16.64
N SER A 125 5.20 20.96 15.53
CA SER A 125 5.00 21.80 14.35
C SER A 125 3.88 21.27 13.46
N ASN A 126 2.64 21.29 13.98
CA ASN A 126 1.39 21.15 13.21
C ASN A 126 1.20 22.24 12.12
N GLU A 127 2.19 23.12 11.92
CA GLU A 127 2.11 24.33 11.09
C GLU A 127 2.58 24.15 9.65
N GLN A 128 3.26 23.05 9.32
CA GLN A 128 3.45 22.63 7.92
C GLN A 128 2.72 21.32 7.66
N ARG A 129 1.39 21.36 7.65
CA ARG A 129 0.62 20.44 6.79
C ARG A 129 1.05 20.71 5.34
N GLY A 130 2.17 20.10 4.92
CA GLY A 130 2.48 19.91 3.52
C GLY A 130 1.22 19.34 2.85
N LYS A 131 0.93 19.77 1.62
CA LYS A 131 -0.25 19.33 0.84
C LYS A 131 -0.60 17.88 1.20
N ASP A 132 -1.87 17.59 1.51
CA ASP A 132 -2.33 16.21 1.74
C ASP A 132 -1.97 15.37 0.51
N LEU A 133 -0.83 14.69 0.58
CA LEU A 133 -0.26 13.92 -0.51
C LEU A 133 -1.04 12.61 -0.59
N LEU A 134 -1.55 12.31 -1.77
CA LEU A 134 -2.34 11.10 -1.99
C LEU A 134 -1.41 9.90 -2.16
N TYR A 135 -1.26 9.13 -1.08
CA TYR A 135 -0.38 7.97 -0.99
C TYR A 135 -1.02 6.70 -1.58
N PHE A 136 -0.23 5.90 -2.29
CA PHE A 136 -0.55 4.54 -2.69
C PHE A 136 0.70 3.65 -2.74
N GLU A 137 0.53 2.35 -3.02
CA GLU A 137 1.64 1.41 -3.15
C GLU A 137 1.69 0.79 -4.55
N VAL A 138 2.90 0.50 -5.01
CA VAL A 138 3.16 -0.16 -6.30
C VAL A 138 3.86 -1.48 -6.03
N LEU A 139 3.27 -2.56 -6.53
CA LEU A 139 3.84 -3.89 -6.42
C LEU A 139 4.82 -4.11 -7.58
N ILE A 140 6.06 -4.46 -7.29
CA ILE A 140 7.07 -4.89 -8.25
C ILE A 140 7.23 -6.40 -8.11
N VAL A 141 6.96 -7.14 -9.18
CA VAL A 141 7.04 -8.59 -9.24
C VAL A 141 8.28 -8.99 -10.02
N ASP A 142 9.36 -9.26 -9.30
CA ASP A 142 10.66 -9.62 -9.86
C ASP A 142 11.56 -10.26 -8.78
N SER A 143 12.44 -11.17 -9.17
CA SER A 143 13.40 -11.81 -8.26
C SER A 143 14.66 -10.94 -8.10
N LEU A 144 14.53 -9.79 -7.43
CA LEU A 144 15.62 -8.84 -7.20
C LEU A 144 16.42 -9.16 -5.94
N SER A 145 17.70 -8.78 -5.94
CA SER A 145 18.49 -8.69 -4.70
C SER A 145 18.16 -7.42 -3.92
N ALA A 146 18.41 -7.41 -2.60
CA ALA A 146 18.19 -6.25 -1.74
C ALA A 146 18.88 -4.97 -2.27
N MET A 147 20.07 -5.09 -2.86
CA MET A 147 20.77 -3.96 -3.47
C MET A 147 20.03 -3.41 -4.71
N GLN A 148 19.46 -4.29 -5.53
CA GLN A 148 18.68 -3.89 -6.72
C GLN A 148 17.36 -3.25 -6.31
N GLU A 149 16.67 -3.79 -5.30
CA GLU A 149 15.46 -3.19 -4.74
C GLU A 149 15.70 -1.78 -4.21
N ALA A 150 16.76 -1.61 -3.39
CA ALA A 150 17.16 -0.31 -2.86
C ALA A 150 17.52 0.68 -3.99
N ASN A 151 18.20 0.22 -5.04
CA ASN A 151 18.52 1.06 -6.18
C ASN A 151 17.28 1.47 -6.97
N LEU A 152 16.32 0.56 -7.19
CA LEU A 152 15.09 0.87 -7.90
C LEU A 152 14.20 1.84 -7.10
N ARG A 153 14.09 1.64 -5.78
CA ARG A 153 13.41 2.57 -4.87
C ARG A 153 14.02 3.96 -4.95
N ARG A 154 15.36 4.07 -4.85
CA ARG A 154 16.06 5.36 -4.98
C ARG A 154 15.85 6.00 -6.35
N THR A 155 15.92 5.20 -7.42
CA THR A 155 15.78 5.69 -8.80
C THR A 155 14.39 6.26 -9.05
N LEU A 156 13.34 5.52 -8.69
CA LEU A 156 11.95 6.00 -8.86
C LEU A 156 11.61 7.13 -7.89
N GLY A 157 12.13 7.09 -6.66
CA GLY A 157 11.97 8.18 -5.69
C GLY A 157 12.60 9.49 -6.16
N ALA A 158 13.77 9.43 -6.80
CA ALA A 158 14.46 10.61 -7.34
C ALA A 158 13.77 11.24 -8.57
N MET A 159 12.86 10.51 -9.23
CA MET A 159 12.08 11.03 -10.38
C MET A 159 10.90 11.89 -9.96
N ARG A 160 10.51 11.81 -8.68
CA ARG A 160 9.36 12.53 -8.15
C ARG A 160 9.59 14.04 -8.18
N ARG A 161 8.53 14.76 -8.54
CA ARG A 161 8.52 16.21 -8.61
C ARG A 161 7.60 16.82 -7.54
N PRO A 162 7.86 18.06 -7.11
CA PRO A 162 6.96 18.76 -6.18
C PRO A 162 5.55 18.99 -6.72
N GLU A 163 5.38 18.97 -8.05
CA GLU A 163 4.09 19.15 -8.71
C GLU A 163 3.26 17.86 -8.77
N ASP A 164 3.86 16.70 -8.49
CA ASP A 164 3.17 15.42 -8.60
C ASP A 164 2.06 15.33 -7.54
N PRO A 165 0.80 15.04 -7.94
CA PRO A 165 -0.33 15.01 -7.02
C PRO A 165 -0.39 13.77 -6.12
N PHE A 166 0.37 12.72 -6.48
CA PHE A 166 0.37 11.44 -5.78
C PHE A 166 1.78 11.05 -5.35
N VAL A 167 1.83 10.19 -4.33
CA VAL A 167 3.06 9.61 -3.80
C VAL A 167 2.88 8.11 -3.77
N TYR A 168 3.94 7.39 -4.11
CA TYR A 168 3.90 5.95 -3.99
C TYR A 168 5.18 5.36 -3.44
N GLU A 169 5.00 4.24 -2.77
CA GLU A 169 6.08 3.39 -2.29
C GLU A 169 6.05 2.03 -2.97
N LEU A 170 7.22 1.38 -2.97
CA LEU A 170 7.41 0.10 -3.66
C LEU A 170 7.32 -1.07 -2.69
N VAL A 171 6.55 -2.09 -3.09
CA VAL A 171 6.49 -3.41 -2.48
C VAL A 171 7.12 -4.40 -3.46
N PHE A 172 8.05 -5.24 -2.99
CA PHE A 172 8.76 -6.20 -3.82
C PHE A 172 8.33 -7.62 -3.48
N VAL A 173 8.03 -8.42 -4.50
CA VAL A 173 7.73 -9.84 -4.35
C VAL A 173 8.41 -10.64 -5.46
N PRO A 174 9.01 -11.81 -5.15
CA PRO A 174 9.80 -12.55 -6.13
C PRO A 174 8.97 -13.50 -7.01
N SER A 175 7.72 -13.81 -6.62
CA SER A 175 6.94 -14.88 -7.24
C SER A 175 5.54 -14.47 -7.68
N LEU A 176 4.99 -15.24 -8.63
CA LEU A 176 3.61 -15.12 -9.10
C LEU A 176 2.64 -15.34 -7.94
N THR A 177 2.88 -16.38 -7.16
CA THR A 177 2.10 -16.72 -5.97
C THR A 177 2.07 -15.58 -4.96
N ASP A 178 3.24 -15.02 -4.63
CA ASP A 178 3.37 -13.87 -3.71
C ASP A 178 2.68 -12.62 -4.25
N ALA A 179 2.74 -12.39 -5.56
CA ALA A 179 2.06 -11.26 -6.18
C ALA A 179 0.55 -11.33 -6.04
N LEU A 180 -0.05 -12.52 -6.21
CA LEU A 180 -1.49 -12.71 -6.03
C LEU A 180 -1.89 -12.52 -4.57
N ILE A 181 -1.09 -13.02 -3.63
CA ILE A 181 -1.31 -12.79 -2.19
C ILE A 181 -1.25 -11.29 -1.87
N ALA A 182 -0.23 -10.59 -2.37
CA ALA A 182 -0.06 -9.16 -2.15
C ALA A 182 -1.26 -8.36 -2.67
N VAL A 183 -1.72 -8.65 -3.88
CA VAL A 183 -2.90 -8.03 -4.52
C VAL A 183 -4.18 -8.27 -3.72
N MET A 184 -4.30 -9.45 -3.09
CA MET A 184 -5.44 -9.77 -2.24
C MET A 184 -5.40 -9.05 -0.89
N PHE A 185 -4.23 -8.95 -0.26
CA PHE A 185 -4.12 -8.49 1.14
C PHE A 185 -3.89 -6.99 1.27
N ASN A 186 -3.12 -6.41 0.34
CA ASN A 186 -2.74 -5.02 0.41
C ASN A 186 -3.67 -4.15 -0.45
N HIS A 187 -4.62 -3.49 0.21
CA HIS A 187 -5.57 -2.58 -0.41
C HIS A 187 -4.95 -1.24 -0.85
N ASN A 188 -3.75 -0.89 -0.36
CA ASN A 188 -3.05 0.32 -0.78
C ASN A 188 -2.44 0.19 -2.17
N LEU A 189 -2.30 -1.05 -2.69
CA LEU A 189 -1.84 -1.27 -4.04
C LEU A 189 -2.77 -0.59 -5.04
N GLN A 190 -2.19 0.19 -5.96
CA GLN A 190 -2.90 0.84 -7.06
C GLN A 190 -2.28 0.55 -8.43
N ALA A 191 -1.05 0.00 -8.46
CA ALA A 191 -0.40 -0.45 -9.67
C ALA A 191 0.46 -1.69 -9.40
N VAL A 192 0.65 -2.51 -10.43
CA VAL A 192 1.50 -3.69 -10.43
C VAL A 192 2.44 -3.65 -11.63
N VAL A 193 3.72 -3.87 -11.39
CA VAL A 193 4.76 -3.96 -12.41
C VAL A 193 5.28 -5.39 -12.42
N VAL A 194 5.06 -6.09 -13.52
CA VAL A 194 5.42 -7.48 -13.72
C VAL A 194 6.66 -7.55 -14.59
N ARG A 195 7.73 -8.19 -14.12
CA ARG A 195 9.00 -8.32 -14.86
C ARG A 195 9.33 -9.79 -15.13
N ASN A 196 10.15 -10.03 -16.15
CA ASN A 196 10.47 -11.38 -16.62
C ASN A 196 11.22 -12.29 -15.61
N GLY A 197 11.84 -11.73 -14.57
CA GLY A 197 12.62 -12.50 -13.60
C GLY A 197 11.80 -13.22 -12.51
N LEU A 198 10.47 -13.18 -12.58
CA LEU A 198 9.62 -13.71 -11.52
C LEU A 198 9.58 -15.25 -11.48
N LYS A 199 9.59 -15.81 -10.27
CA LYS A 199 9.44 -17.24 -10.03
C LYS A 199 7.96 -17.63 -9.97
N ARG A 200 7.66 -18.91 -10.13
CA ARG A 200 6.28 -19.41 -9.98
C ARG A 200 5.84 -19.42 -8.52
N GLU A 201 6.51 -20.24 -7.73
CA GLU A 201 6.14 -20.53 -6.34
C GLU A 201 6.74 -19.52 -5.36
N SER A 202 5.99 -19.30 -4.30
CA SER A 202 6.46 -18.57 -3.12
C SER A 202 7.40 -19.44 -2.29
N GLU A 203 8.43 -18.82 -1.72
CA GLU A 203 9.27 -19.44 -0.70
C GLU A 203 8.59 -19.40 0.69
N GLN A 204 7.44 -18.72 0.83
CA GLN A 204 6.71 -18.57 2.08
C GLN A 204 5.80 -19.78 2.36
N THR A 205 5.89 -20.33 3.57
CA THR A 205 5.18 -21.56 3.98
C THR A 205 3.92 -21.32 4.81
N LEU A 206 3.35 -20.11 4.79
CA LEU A 206 2.12 -19.85 5.56
C LEU A 206 0.92 -20.60 4.96
N GLU A 207 0.40 -21.58 5.69
CA GLU A 207 -0.80 -22.35 5.32
C GLU A 207 -2.03 -21.47 5.05
N LEU A 208 -2.14 -20.33 5.75
CA LEU A 208 -3.21 -19.38 5.53
C LEU A 208 -3.15 -18.78 4.12
N LEU A 209 -1.94 -18.49 3.60
CA LEU A 209 -1.73 -17.94 2.26
C LEU A 209 -2.07 -18.99 1.19
N HIS A 210 -1.63 -20.23 1.41
CA HIS A 210 -1.91 -21.36 0.51
C HIS A 210 -3.40 -21.67 0.38
N ARG A 211 -4.20 -21.50 1.45
CA ARG A 211 -5.67 -21.66 1.39
C ARG A 211 -6.35 -20.66 0.46
N TYR A 212 -5.79 -19.46 0.27
CA TYR A 212 -6.33 -18.48 -0.68
C TYR A 212 -5.97 -18.83 -2.12
N LEU A 213 -4.81 -19.47 -2.32
CA LEU A 213 -4.29 -19.88 -3.62
C LEU A 213 -4.90 -21.17 -4.13
N SER A 214 -5.24 -22.12 -3.24
CA SER A 214 -5.90 -23.39 -3.60
C SER A 214 -7.31 -23.20 -4.20
N ARG A 215 -7.80 -21.96 -4.26
CA ARG A 215 -9.03 -21.55 -4.95
C ARG A 215 -8.78 -21.10 -6.39
N LEU A 216 -7.54 -20.80 -6.72
CA LEU A 216 -7.03 -20.71 -8.09
C LEU A 216 -6.66 -22.14 -8.51
N ASP A 217 -6.84 -22.44 -9.79
CA ASP A 217 -6.69 -23.79 -10.32
C ASP A 217 -5.20 -24.17 -10.32
N GLU A 218 -4.70 -24.77 -9.23
CA GLU A 218 -3.27 -25.13 -9.05
C GLU A 218 -2.75 -25.98 -10.21
N GLU A 219 -3.58 -26.91 -10.72
CA GLU A 219 -3.27 -27.74 -11.88
C GLU A 219 -3.06 -26.91 -13.16
N ALA A 220 -3.78 -25.80 -13.31
CA ALA A 220 -3.61 -24.89 -14.44
C ALA A 220 -2.32 -24.06 -14.32
N LEU A 221 -1.85 -23.78 -13.09
CA LEU A 221 -0.61 -23.05 -12.83
C LEU A 221 0.64 -23.93 -12.98
N ASP A 222 0.53 -25.25 -12.73
CA ASP A 222 1.63 -26.23 -12.91
C ASP A 222 2.03 -26.39 -14.39
N ALA A 223 1.08 -26.22 -15.31
CA ALA A 223 1.31 -26.39 -16.75
C ALA A 223 1.90 -25.16 -17.45
N ILE A 224 2.12 -24.06 -16.73
CA ILE A 224 2.51 -22.78 -17.32
C ILE A 224 4.03 -22.72 -17.53
N GLU A 225 4.44 -22.42 -18.76
CA GLU A 225 5.84 -22.17 -19.08
C GLU A 225 6.34 -20.86 -18.43
N PRO A 226 7.62 -20.74 -18.03
CA PRO A 226 8.14 -19.55 -17.37
C PRO A 226 7.88 -18.23 -18.10
N LYS A 227 7.89 -18.25 -19.44
CA LYS A 227 7.61 -17.08 -20.29
C LYS A 227 6.16 -16.59 -20.18
N GLU A 228 5.23 -17.46 -19.78
CA GLU A 228 3.79 -17.18 -19.67
C GLU A 228 3.40 -16.71 -18.26
N TYR A 229 4.32 -16.75 -17.27
CA TYR A 229 4.01 -16.31 -15.91
C TYR A 229 3.57 -14.84 -15.85
N GLY A 230 4.24 -13.95 -16.59
CA GLY A 230 3.88 -12.54 -16.64
C GLY A 230 2.46 -12.32 -17.21
N PRO A 231 2.17 -12.79 -18.44
CA PRO A 231 0.83 -12.74 -19.02
C PRO A 231 -0.27 -13.39 -18.16
N GLU A 232 -0.01 -14.54 -17.53
CA GLU A 232 -0.98 -15.18 -16.63
C GLU A 232 -1.24 -14.33 -15.38
N LEU A 233 -0.20 -13.76 -14.78
CA LEU A 233 -0.34 -12.89 -13.62
C LEU A 233 -1.20 -11.67 -13.96
N CYS A 234 -0.98 -11.03 -15.11
CA CYS A 234 -1.84 -9.94 -15.59
C CYS A 234 -3.31 -10.37 -15.69
N ARG A 235 -3.58 -11.55 -16.27
CA ARG A 235 -4.96 -12.11 -16.38
C ARG A 235 -5.58 -12.41 -15.02
N SER A 236 -4.79 -12.92 -14.09
CA SER A 236 -5.24 -13.26 -12.74
C SER A 236 -5.55 -12.01 -11.92
N ILE A 237 -4.70 -10.99 -12.00
CA ILE A 237 -4.94 -9.68 -11.36
C ILE A 237 -6.20 -9.04 -11.93
N ALA A 238 -6.41 -9.08 -13.26
CA ALA A 238 -7.61 -8.56 -13.88
C ALA A 238 -8.91 -9.20 -13.35
N LYS A 239 -8.87 -10.47 -12.94
CA LYS A 239 -10.01 -11.17 -12.34
C LYS A 239 -10.20 -10.79 -10.86
N LEU A 240 -9.11 -10.63 -10.11
CA LEU A 240 -9.14 -10.37 -8.66
C LEU A 240 -9.41 -8.90 -8.32
N ARG A 241 -8.69 -7.99 -8.97
CA ARG A 241 -8.70 -6.54 -8.74
C ARG A 241 -8.62 -5.83 -10.12
N PRO A 242 -9.70 -5.84 -10.91
CA PRO A 242 -9.73 -5.27 -12.26
C PRO A 242 -9.38 -3.78 -12.33
N GLU A 243 -9.49 -3.07 -11.21
CA GLU A 243 -9.19 -1.64 -11.11
C GLU A 243 -7.69 -1.33 -11.02
N LEU A 244 -6.82 -2.31 -10.71
CA LEU A 244 -5.37 -2.07 -10.66
C LEU A 244 -4.82 -1.85 -12.07
N ASP A 245 -3.88 -0.91 -12.22
CA ASP A 245 -3.12 -0.82 -13.46
C ASP A 245 -1.99 -1.84 -13.43
N VAL A 246 -1.87 -2.63 -14.50
CA VAL A 246 -0.79 -3.61 -14.63
C VAL A 246 0.15 -3.20 -15.77
N TYR A 247 1.44 -3.20 -15.50
CA TYR A 247 2.51 -2.90 -16.44
C TYR A 247 3.38 -4.13 -16.61
N LEU A 248 3.55 -4.62 -17.83
CA LEU A 248 4.31 -5.82 -18.12
C LEU A 248 5.63 -5.47 -18.80
N PHE A 249 6.75 -5.89 -18.25
CA PHE A 249 8.05 -5.89 -18.92
C PHE A 249 8.29 -7.26 -19.52
N THR A 250 8.58 -7.31 -20.81
CA THR A 250 8.81 -8.57 -21.50
C THR A 250 9.82 -8.43 -22.63
N ASP A 251 10.69 -9.43 -22.74
CA ASP A 251 11.63 -9.59 -23.87
C ASP A 251 10.98 -10.32 -25.06
N GLN A 252 9.71 -10.73 -24.96
CA GLN A 252 8.95 -11.34 -26.06
C GLN A 252 8.68 -10.33 -27.19
N SER A 253 8.45 -10.83 -28.41
CA SER A 253 8.18 -9.95 -29.55
C SER A 253 6.80 -9.29 -29.42
N VAL A 254 6.64 -8.13 -30.05
CA VAL A 254 5.37 -7.39 -30.05
C VAL A 254 4.24 -8.25 -30.63
N GLU A 255 4.54 -9.04 -31.65
CA GLU A 255 3.59 -9.91 -32.35
C GLU A 255 3.05 -11.03 -31.45
N GLU A 256 3.94 -11.65 -30.65
CA GLU A 256 3.59 -12.72 -29.70
C GLU A 256 2.67 -12.18 -28.59
N ILE A 257 2.99 -11.00 -28.06
CA ILE A 257 2.21 -10.37 -27.00
C ILE A 257 0.88 -9.80 -27.52
N ALA A 258 0.86 -9.23 -28.73
CA ALA A 258 -0.35 -8.64 -29.31
C ALA A 258 -1.48 -9.67 -29.53
N GLY A 259 -1.13 -10.94 -29.76
CA GLY A 259 -2.09 -12.04 -29.84
C GLY A 259 -2.66 -12.47 -28.48
N THR A 260 -2.07 -12.03 -27.38
CA THR A 260 -2.37 -12.51 -26.03
C THR A 260 -3.32 -11.56 -25.30
N ARG A 261 -4.32 -12.13 -24.60
CA ARG A 261 -5.23 -11.33 -23.75
C ARG A 261 -4.57 -11.05 -22.40
N LEU A 262 -3.96 -9.88 -22.25
CA LEU A 262 -3.28 -9.47 -21.00
C LEU A 262 -4.22 -8.88 -19.92
N GLY A 263 -5.54 -9.00 -20.08
CA GLY A 263 -6.50 -8.50 -19.09
C GLY A 263 -6.48 -6.97 -18.98
N ASN A 264 -6.17 -6.46 -17.79
CA ASN A 264 -6.10 -5.03 -17.45
C ASN A 264 -4.69 -4.42 -17.61
N CYS A 265 -3.81 -5.08 -18.36
CA CYS A 265 -2.49 -4.54 -18.67
C CYS A 265 -2.61 -3.23 -19.48
N GLN A 266 -2.13 -2.13 -18.90
CA GLN A 266 -2.22 -0.79 -19.50
C GLN A 266 -1.12 -0.55 -20.53
N ARG A 267 0.07 -1.12 -20.31
CA ARG A 267 1.24 -0.93 -21.16
C ARG A 267 2.21 -2.10 -21.02
N VAL A 268 2.77 -2.49 -22.16
CA VAL A 268 3.86 -3.46 -22.25
C VAL A 268 5.15 -2.71 -22.58
N PHE A 269 6.21 -3.00 -21.83
CA PHE A 269 7.54 -2.46 -21.99
C PHE A 269 8.47 -3.55 -22.50
N TYR A 270 9.25 -3.22 -23.53
CA TYR A 270 10.23 -4.14 -24.13
C TYR A 270 11.67 -3.84 -23.71
N ASN A 271 11.89 -2.69 -23.06
CA ASN A 271 13.17 -2.29 -22.49
C ASN A 271 13.04 -2.21 -20.96
N GLN A 272 13.90 -2.92 -20.23
CA GLN A 272 13.84 -2.99 -18.77
C GLN A 272 14.31 -1.71 -18.06
N GLU A 273 14.96 -0.79 -18.78
CA GLU A 273 15.58 0.43 -18.22
C GLU A 273 14.71 1.69 -18.33
N ASP A 274 13.49 1.61 -18.89
CA ASP A 274 12.61 2.77 -19.12
C ASP A 274 11.89 3.24 -17.83
N HIS A 275 12.65 3.51 -16.77
CA HIS A 275 12.14 3.90 -15.45
C HIS A 275 11.32 5.19 -15.44
N LEU A 276 11.72 6.19 -16.26
CA LEU A 276 10.98 7.45 -16.36
C LEU A 276 9.61 7.24 -17.00
N ASP A 277 9.54 6.48 -18.09
CA ASP A 277 8.26 6.18 -18.74
C ASP A 277 7.37 5.34 -17.81
N LEU A 278 7.94 4.38 -17.09
CA LEU A 278 7.23 3.64 -16.05
C LEU A 278 6.64 4.57 -14.97
N HIS A 279 7.46 5.44 -14.38
CA HIS A 279 7.03 6.39 -13.35
C HIS A 279 5.86 7.26 -13.83
N LEU A 280 5.98 7.85 -15.02
CA LEU A 280 4.93 8.70 -15.60
C LEU A 280 3.65 7.90 -15.92
N ASN A 281 3.79 6.66 -16.38
CA ASN A 281 2.64 5.79 -16.64
C ASN A 281 1.89 5.42 -15.37
N ILE A 282 2.60 5.11 -14.28
CA ILE A 282 2.03 4.83 -12.96
C ILE A 282 1.20 6.03 -12.48
N LEU A 283 1.80 7.22 -12.46
CA LEU A 283 1.10 8.44 -12.02
C LEU A 283 -0.11 8.74 -12.90
N ARG A 284 0.03 8.63 -14.23
CA ARG A 284 -1.07 8.85 -15.17
C ARG A 284 -2.22 7.87 -14.99
N GLY A 285 -1.91 6.59 -14.76
CA GLY A 285 -2.90 5.54 -14.56
C GLY A 285 -3.76 5.78 -13.32
N VAL A 286 -3.10 6.06 -12.20
CA VAL A 286 -3.77 6.44 -10.95
C VAL A 286 -4.55 7.75 -11.10
N ALA A 287 -3.97 8.77 -11.75
CA ALA A 287 -4.63 10.05 -12.00
C ALA A 287 -5.96 9.88 -12.76
N LYS A 288 -5.99 9.01 -13.77
CA LYS A 288 -7.18 8.72 -14.56
C LYS A 288 -8.30 8.08 -13.73
N ARG A 289 -7.95 7.22 -12.77
CA ARG A 289 -8.93 6.63 -11.84
C ARG A 289 -9.35 7.58 -10.72
N PHE A 290 -8.46 8.47 -10.31
CA PHE A 290 -8.73 9.51 -9.33
C PHE A 290 -9.66 10.59 -9.88
N GLU A 291 -9.64 10.83 -11.20
CA GLU A 291 -10.50 11.78 -11.86
C GLU A 291 -11.99 11.43 -11.68
N ALA A 292 -12.76 12.37 -11.12
CA ALA A 292 -14.20 12.28 -10.99
C ALA A 292 -14.85 13.39 -11.84
N PRO A 293 -15.15 13.16 -13.15
CA PRO A 293 -15.43 14.24 -14.10
C PRO A 293 -16.55 15.19 -13.65
N PHE A 294 -17.65 14.66 -13.12
CA PHE A 294 -18.76 15.48 -12.63
C PHE A 294 -18.37 16.29 -11.39
N PHE A 295 -17.73 15.66 -10.40
CA PHE A 295 -17.31 16.31 -9.16
C PHE A 295 -16.22 17.36 -9.41
N ASN A 296 -15.27 17.06 -10.29
CA ASN A 296 -14.21 17.97 -10.71
C ASN A 296 -14.81 19.18 -11.43
N ALA A 297 -15.71 18.96 -12.38
CA ALA A 297 -16.42 20.03 -13.08
C ALA A 297 -17.26 20.89 -12.11
N LEU A 298 -17.96 20.26 -11.15
CA LEU A 298 -18.74 20.95 -10.12
C LEU A 298 -17.83 21.82 -9.23
N THR A 299 -16.70 21.27 -8.79
CA THR A 299 -15.72 21.99 -7.95
C THR A 299 -15.09 23.15 -8.71
N GLU A 300 -14.74 22.96 -9.99
CA GLU A 300 -14.20 24.02 -10.83
C GLU A 300 -15.26 25.11 -11.09
N TYR A 301 -16.51 24.71 -11.35
CA TYR A 301 -17.63 25.62 -11.54
C TYR A 301 -17.92 26.44 -10.28
N ALA A 302 -17.97 25.82 -9.11
CA ALA A 302 -18.19 26.48 -7.82
C ALA A 302 -17.12 27.54 -7.51
N ARG A 303 -15.88 27.36 -7.99
CA ARG A 303 -14.81 28.36 -7.84
C ARG A 303 -14.95 29.56 -8.77
N LYS A 304 -15.69 29.46 -9.87
CA LYS A 304 -15.87 30.56 -10.82
C LYS A 304 -16.69 31.69 -10.16
N PRO A 305 -16.31 32.97 -10.34
CA PRO A 305 -17.11 34.09 -9.88
C PRO A 305 -18.36 34.22 -10.77
N THR A 306 -19.49 33.69 -10.32
CA THR A 306 -20.77 33.79 -11.02
C THR A 306 -21.64 34.91 -10.44
N GLY A 307 -22.50 35.49 -11.27
CA GLY A 307 -23.42 36.56 -10.87
C GLY A 307 -24.46 36.09 -9.85
N VAL A 308 -24.92 37.04 -9.00
CA VAL A 308 -25.82 36.80 -7.85
C VAL A 308 -27.29 36.57 -8.26
N PHE A 309 -27.57 36.31 -9.54
CA PHE A 309 -28.93 36.07 -10.04
C PHE A 309 -29.29 34.59 -10.07
N HIS A 310 -28.98 33.85 -9.00
CA HIS A 310 -29.35 32.46 -8.84
C HIS A 310 -30.43 32.30 -7.76
N ALA A 311 -31.31 31.31 -7.91
CA ALA A 311 -32.55 31.19 -7.15
C ALA A 311 -32.40 30.75 -5.68
N MET A 312 -31.22 30.26 -5.27
CA MET A 312 -31.00 29.72 -3.92
C MET A 312 -30.56 30.81 -2.92
N PRO A 313 -31.33 31.13 -1.86
CA PRO A 313 -31.04 32.23 -0.93
C PRO A 313 -29.76 32.09 -0.08
N ILE A 314 -29.26 30.85 0.06
CA ILE A 314 -28.07 30.51 0.87
C ILE A 314 -26.83 30.32 -0.01
N SER A 315 -27.02 30.24 -1.34
CA SER A 315 -25.94 29.99 -2.28
C SER A 315 -24.90 31.12 -2.24
N ARG A 316 -23.64 30.72 -2.43
CA ARG A 316 -22.42 31.51 -2.20
C ARG A 316 -22.17 31.91 -0.75
N GLY A 317 -22.92 31.34 0.21
CA GLY A 317 -22.69 31.50 1.65
C GLY A 317 -22.90 32.90 2.21
N LYS A 318 -23.27 33.91 1.39
CA LYS A 318 -23.34 35.31 1.81
C LYS A 318 -24.37 35.55 2.92
N SER A 319 -25.52 34.88 2.83
CA SER A 319 -26.56 34.91 3.87
C SER A 319 -26.10 34.29 5.19
N ILE A 320 -25.17 33.33 5.15
CA ILE A 320 -24.56 32.71 6.33
C ILE A 320 -23.52 33.66 6.93
N THR A 321 -22.57 34.14 6.11
CA THR A 321 -21.47 35.01 6.58
C THR A 321 -21.96 36.36 7.12
N CYS A 322 -23.06 36.90 6.57
CA CYS A 322 -23.64 38.17 7.00
C CYS A 322 -24.68 38.03 8.13
N SER A 323 -25.10 36.81 8.48
CA SER A 323 -26.03 36.60 9.59
C SER A 323 -25.31 36.69 10.93
N HIS A 324 -26.00 37.14 11.96
CA HIS A 324 -25.49 37.15 13.35
C HIS A 324 -25.82 35.86 14.10
N TRP A 325 -26.70 35.02 13.55
CA TRP A 325 -27.31 33.89 14.25
C TRP A 325 -26.86 32.52 13.76
N ILE A 326 -26.34 32.42 12.52
CA ILE A 326 -26.06 31.13 11.86
C ILE A 326 -24.62 31.03 11.33
N LYS A 327 -23.67 31.81 11.86
CA LYS A 327 -22.26 31.73 11.44
C LYS A 327 -21.64 30.37 11.79
N ASP A 328 -22.03 29.84 12.93
CA ASP A 328 -21.71 28.49 13.41
C ASP A 328 -22.06 27.40 12.39
N MET A 329 -23.13 27.57 11.60
CA MET A 329 -23.47 26.66 10.50
C MET A 329 -22.39 26.64 9.40
N GLY A 330 -21.84 27.80 9.05
CA GLY A 330 -20.74 27.90 8.08
C GLY A 330 -19.44 27.31 8.62
N ASP A 331 -19.15 27.53 9.90
CA ASP A 331 -17.97 26.99 10.57
C ASP A 331 -18.04 25.47 10.72
N PHE A 332 -19.24 24.93 11.00
CA PHE A 332 -19.46 23.49 11.16
C PHE A 332 -19.41 22.73 9.84
N TYR A 333 -20.14 23.19 8.81
CA TYR A 333 -20.23 22.49 7.53
C TYR A 333 -19.10 22.83 6.55
N GLY A 334 -18.46 23.98 6.72
CA GLY A 334 -17.47 24.52 5.80
C GLY A 334 -18.09 25.22 4.58
N MET A 335 -17.42 26.26 4.10
CA MET A 335 -17.99 27.15 3.07
C MET A 335 -18.15 26.47 1.71
N ASN A 336 -17.34 25.45 1.40
CA ASN A 336 -17.35 24.76 0.11
C ASN A 336 -18.70 24.07 -0.20
N ILE A 337 -19.51 23.74 0.81
CA ILE A 337 -20.86 23.17 0.62
C ILE A 337 -21.84 24.22 0.09
N PHE A 338 -21.57 25.50 0.33
CA PHE A 338 -22.45 26.61 -0.02
C PHE A 338 -21.98 27.40 -1.25
N LEU A 339 -20.83 27.07 -1.84
CA LEU A 339 -20.28 27.70 -3.05
C LEU A 339 -20.83 27.08 -4.33
#